data_AF-A0A6G1SKG2-F1
#
_entry.id   AF-A0A6G1SKG2-F1
#
_cell.length_a   1.000
_cell.length_b   1.000
_cell.length_c   1.000
_cell.angle_alpha   90.00
_cell.angle_beta   90.00
_cell.angle_gamma   90.00
#
_symmetry.space_group_name_H-M   'P 1'
#
loop_
_entity.id
_entity.type
_entity.pdbx_description
1 polymer ?
#
loop_
_entity_poly.entity_id
_entity_poly.type
_entity_poly.pdbx_seq_one_letter_code
_entity_poly.pdbx_strand_id
1 'polypeptide(L)'
;MNYDDLECPRCKTTKYRNPQLKLLVNSCGHPLCENCIELMFATGTAKCYQCPVPLKRGNFKRQLFQDSQVEKDIQVRRDILRKFNKNQDAFPSLRAYNDYLEKLETVIYNLANNIDIDETNKLLDELRRPTATIKESISESKHKVKELPYYHKLETVNNEGPKLPPFDERYLKAIRSFTPREVAGGFNAHIAIERALSDAFTCLFSRHIKKIESH
;
A
#
# COMPACT_ATOMS: atom_id res chain seq x y z
N MET A 1 -28.71 5.87 1.91
CA MET A 1 -28.56 5.44 3.32
C MET A 1 -27.31 6.12 3.87
N ASN A 2 -27.37 6.64 5.09
CA ASN A 2 -26.38 7.56 5.64
C ASN A 2 -25.21 6.80 6.29
N TYR A 3 -24.00 7.37 6.23
CA TYR A 3 -22.73 6.73 6.63
C TYR A 3 -22.64 6.34 8.11
N ASP A 4 -23.49 6.93 8.97
CA ASP A 4 -23.45 6.75 10.43
C ASP A 4 -24.29 5.57 10.95
N ASP A 5 -25.01 4.87 10.07
CA ASP A 5 -25.92 3.78 10.45
C ASP A 5 -25.25 2.38 10.44
N LEU A 6 -23.97 2.29 10.05
CA LEU A 6 -23.23 1.03 10.08
C LEU A 6 -22.97 0.60 11.53
N GLU A 7 -23.61 -0.50 11.93
CA GLU A 7 -23.48 -1.11 13.26
C GLU A 7 -22.81 -2.48 13.22
N CYS A 8 -22.16 -2.84 14.33
CA CYS A 8 -21.66 -4.20 14.50
C CYS A 8 -22.85 -5.15 14.73
N PRO A 9 -23.05 -6.20 13.92
CA PRO A 9 -24.21 -7.10 14.02
C PRO A 9 -24.28 -7.88 15.34
N ARG A 10 -23.16 -7.98 16.07
CA ARG A 10 -23.10 -8.68 17.36
C ARG A 10 -23.42 -7.78 18.55
N CYS A 11 -22.77 -6.62 18.66
CA CYS A 11 -22.91 -5.74 19.82
C CYS A 11 -23.80 -4.52 19.58
N LYS A 12 -24.27 -4.31 18.34
CA LYS A 12 -25.12 -3.19 17.90
C LYS A 12 -24.54 -1.81 18.24
N THR A 13 -23.22 -1.75 18.42
CA THR A 13 -22.52 -0.48 18.62
C THR A 13 -22.33 0.18 17.26
N THR A 14 -22.67 1.46 17.19
CA THR A 14 -22.43 2.35 16.05
C THR A 14 -21.26 3.28 16.33
N LYS A 15 -20.74 3.92 15.29
CA LYS A 15 -19.71 4.96 15.40
C LYS A 15 -20.19 6.18 16.21
N TYR A 16 -21.50 6.46 16.20
CA TYR A 16 -22.11 7.51 17.02
C TYR A 16 -21.95 7.24 18.52
N ARG A 17 -22.17 5.99 18.97
CA ARG A 17 -22.03 5.62 20.39
C ARG A 17 -20.58 5.51 20.83
N ASN A 18 -19.70 5.07 19.94
CA ASN A 18 -18.27 4.96 20.20
C ASN A 18 -17.49 5.52 19.01
N PRO A 19 -16.99 6.77 19.11
CA PRO A 19 -16.22 7.41 18.03
C PRO A 19 -14.93 6.65 17.64
N GLN A 20 -14.38 5.84 18.55
CA GLN A 20 -13.18 5.03 18.31
C GLN A 20 -13.49 3.65 17.72
N LEU A 21 -14.77 3.33 17.48
CA LEU A 21 -15.18 2.05 16.91
C LEU A 21 -14.58 1.85 15.52
N LYS A 22 -13.74 0.83 15.39
CA LYS A 22 -13.24 0.36 14.10
C LYS A 22 -14.05 -0.84 13.65
N LEU A 23 -14.85 -0.65 12.61
CA LEU A 23 -15.48 -1.74 11.87
C LEU A 23 -14.49 -2.26 10.83
N LEU A 24 -14.27 -3.57 10.84
CA LEU A 24 -13.49 -4.29 9.86
C LEU A 24 -14.43 -5.17 9.04
N VAL A 25 -14.11 -5.35 7.77
CA VAL A 25 -14.86 -6.19 6.85
C VAL A 25 -14.13 -7.50 6.66
N ASN A 26 -14.88 -8.61 6.70
CA ASN A 26 -14.35 -9.95 6.49
C ASN A 26 -14.34 -10.35 5.00
N SER A 27 -13.87 -11.57 4.71
CA SER A 27 -13.82 -12.10 3.34
C SER A 27 -15.18 -12.30 2.65
N CYS A 28 -16.29 -12.23 3.39
CA CYS A 28 -17.64 -12.27 2.83
C CYS A 28 -18.33 -10.90 2.82
N GLY A 29 -17.58 -9.80 3.03
CA GLY A 29 -18.09 -8.42 2.94
C GLY A 29 -18.85 -7.91 4.16
N HIS A 30 -18.99 -8.68 5.23
CA HIS A 30 -19.78 -8.31 6.41
C HIS A 30 -18.93 -7.57 7.46
N PRO A 31 -19.40 -6.43 8.00
CA PRO A 31 -18.67 -5.64 8.98
C PRO A 31 -18.77 -6.21 10.40
N LEU A 32 -17.68 -6.15 11.16
CA LEU A 32 -17.64 -6.50 12.58
C LEU A 32 -16.63 -5.60 13.32
N CYS A 33 -16.90 -5.23 14.56
CA CYS A 33 -15.95 -4.41 15.33
C CYS A 33 -14.78 -5.23 15.86
N GLU A 34 -13.62 -4.57 16.06
CA GLU A 34 -12.36 -5.17 16.53
C GLU A 34 -12.56 -6.06 17.77
N ASN A 35 -13.23 -5.57 18.81
CA ASN A 35 -13.51 -6.34 20.03
C ASN A 35 -14.40 -7.57 19.79
N CYS A 36 -15.36 -7.48 18.87
CA CYS A 36 -16.22 -8.62 18.53
C CYS A 36 -15.46 -9.67 17.71
N ILE A 37 -14.48 -9.25 16.90
CA ILE A 37 -13.58 -10.16 16.17
C ILE A 37 -12.72 -10.92 17.17
N GLU A 38 -12.10 -10.23 18.12
CA GLU A 38 -11.27 -10.87 19.15
C GLU A 38 -12.05 -11.92 19.94
N LEU A 39 -13.25 -11.55 20.43
CA LEU A 39 -14.09 -12.45 21.21
C LEU A 39 -14.67 -13.61 20.39
N MET A 40 -14.98 -13.40 19.10
CA MET A 40 -15.40 -14.49 18.18
C MET A 40 -14.32 -15.58 18.09
N PHE A 41 -13.06 -15.19 17.97
CA PHE A 41 -11.96 -16.16 17.89
C PHE A 41 -11.56 -16.74 19.24
N ALA A 42 -11.72 -15.99 20.34
CA ALA A 42 -11.51 -16.52 21.69
C ALA A 42 -12.54 -17.61 22.04
N THR A 43 -13.78 -17.45 21.59
CA THR A 43 -14.86 -18.44 21.78
C THR A 43 -14.81 -19.61 20.80
N GLY A 44 -13.93 -19.58 19.79
CA GLY A 44 -13.77 -20.66 18.81
C GLY A 44 -14.90 -20.79 17.79
N THR A 45 -15.84 -19.85 17.72
CA THR A 45 -16.98 -19.93 16.79
C THR A 45 -16.56 -19.72 15.34
N ALA A 46 -15.65 -18.77 15.09
CA ALA A 46 -15.01 -18.48 13.79
C ALA A 46 -15.96 -18.50 12.57
N LYS A 47 -17.23 -18.12 12.74
CA LYS A 47 -18.27 -18.10 11.70
C LYS A 47 -18.85 -16.69 11.59
N CYS A 48 -19.21 -16.28 10.38
CA CYS A 48 -19.88 -15.00 10.19
C CYS A 48 -21.28 -14.98 10.84
N TYR A 49 -21.68 -13.85 11.41
CA TYR A 49 -23.01 -13.67 12.03
C TYR A 49 -24.14 -13.39 11.03
N GLN A 50 -23.80 -13.11 9.77
CA GLN A 50 -24.77 -12.76 8.72
C GLN A 50 -24.86 -13.81 7.62
N CYS A 51 -23.88 -14.72 7.50
CA CYS A 51 -23.86 -15.76 6.47
C CYS A 51 -23.07 -17.00 6.96
N PRO A 52 -23.20 -18.16 6.29
CA PRO A 52 -22.59 -19.41 6.75
C PRO A 52 -21.07 -19.53 6.49
N VAL A 53 -20.39 -18.45 6.09
CA VAL A 53 -18.97 -18.50 5.70
C VAL A 53 -18.05 -18.61 6.93
N PRO A 54 -17.16 -19.61 6.99
CA PRO A 54 -16.13 -19.71 8.03
C PRO A 54 -15.07 -18.63 7.84
N LEU A 55 -14.62 -18.02 8.94
CA LEU A 55 -13.74 -16.86 8.94
C LEU A 55 -12.35 -17.19 9.52
N LYS A 56 -11.33 -16.49 9.01
CA LYS A 56 -9.95 -16.55 9.52
C LYS A 56 -9.52 -15.17 10.01
N ARG A 57 -8.70 -15.09 11.07
CA ARG A 57 -8.24 -13.80 11.65
C ARG A 57 -7.60 -12.88 10.61
N GLY A 58 -6.73 -13.40 9.76
CA GLY A 58 -6.04 -12.61 8.73
C GLY A 58 -6.93 -12.09 7.59
N ASN A 59 -8.19 -12.52 7.51
CA ASN A 59 -9.10 -12.10 6.45
C ASN A 59 -9.88 -10.82 6.77
N PHE A 60 -9.75 -10.29 7.99
CA PHE A 60 -10.38 -9.02 8.36
C PHE A 60 -9.52 -7.84 7.91
N LYS A 61 -10.14 -6.87 7.24
CA LYS A 61 -9.47 -5.69 6.69
C LYS A 61 -10.25 -4.43 7.00
N ARG A 62 -9.57 -3.28 6.96
CA ARG A 62 -10.25 -1.98 7.03
C ARG A 62 -11.16 -1.84 5.81
N GLN A 63 -12.40 -1.46 6.07
CA GLN A 63 -13.35 -1.12 5.02
C GLN A 63 -12.85 0.13 4.28
N LEU A 64 -12.72 0.03 2.96
CA LEU A 64 -12.33 1.16 2.11
C LEU A 64 -13.57 1.78 1.46
N PHE A 65 -14.53 0.94 1.05
CA PHE A 65 -15.76 1.37 0.39
C PHE A 65 -16.98 1.25 1.30
N GLN A 66 -17.91 2.19 1.19
CA GLN A 66 -19.16 2.17 1.97
C GLN A 66 -20.04 0.98 1.59
N ASP A 67 -20.08 0.65 0.30
CA ASP A 67 -20.83 -0.48 -0.22
C ASP A 67 -20.05 -1.78 -0.05
N SER A 68 -20.62 -2.72 0.71
CA SER A 68 -20.10 -4.07 0.89
C SER A 68 -19.99 -4.82 -0.43
N GLN A 69 -20.89 -4.57 -1.38
CA GLN A 69 -20.89 -5.23 -2.67
C GLN A 69 -19.69 -4.82 -3.52
N VAL A 70 -19.36 -3.52 -3.53
CA VAL A 70 -18.16 -3.02 -4.21
C VAL A 70 -16.89 -3.66 -3.66
N GLU A 71 -16.81 -3.85 -2.34
CA GLU A 71 -15.65 -4.51 -1.71
C GLU A 71 -15.55 -5.99 -2.13
N LYS A 72 -16.69 -6.71 -2.21
CA LYS A 72 -16.74 -8.09 -2.71
C LYS A 72 -16.32 -8.18 -4.18
N ASP A 73 -16.85 -7.30 -5.04
CA ASP A 73 -16.53 -7.25 -6.46
C ASP A 73 -15.02 -7.07 -6.67
N ILE A 74 -14.43 -6.11 -5.96
CA ILE A 74 -12.99 -5.85 -6.02
C ILE A 74 -12.19 -7.06 -5.52
N GLN A 75 -12.64 -7.72 -4.46
CA GLN A 75 -11.97 -8.89 -3.92
C GLN A 75 -11.98 -10.05 -4.94
N VAL A 76 -13.16 -10.40 -5.47
CA VAL A 76 -13.33 -11.46 -6.49
C VAL A 76 -12.52 -11.13 -7.73
N ARG A 77 -12.61 -9.91 -8.25
CA ARG A 77 -11.84 -9.46 -9.43
C ARG A 77 -10.34 -9.61 -9.22
N ARG A 78 -9.81 -9.17 -8.07
CA ARG A 78 -8.39 -9.32 -7.73
C ARG A 78 -7.96 -10.77 -7.59
N ASP A 79 -8.83 -11.66 -7.10
CA ASP A 79 -8.53 -13.08 -6.94
C ASP A 79 -8.53 -13.79 -8.31
N ILE A 80 -9.51 -13.51 -9.18
CA ILE A 80 -9.58 -14.07 -10.53
C ILE A 80 -8.42 -13.58 -11.39
N LEU A 81 -8.16 -12.27 -11.46
CA LEU A 81 -7.05 -11.73 -12.26
C LEU A 81 -5.68 -12.22 -11.80
N ARG A 82 -5.52 -12.52 -10.49
CA ARG A 82 -4.28 -13.15 -9.99
C ARG A 82 -4.09 -14.58 -10.50
N LYS A 83 -5.16 -15.35 -10.63
CA LYS A 83 -5.13 -16.74 -11.11
C LYS A 83 -5.04 -16.82 -12.63
N PHE A 84 -5.66 -15.87 -13.33
CA PHE A 84 -5.82 -15.85 -14.77
C PHE A 84 -5.13 -14.63 -15.35
N ASN A 85 -3.82 -14.75 -15.57
CA ASN A 85 -2.94 -13.65 -15.97
C ASN A 85 -2.42 -13.83 -17.41
N LYS A 86 -3.27 -14.35 -18.32
CA LYS A 86 -2.90 -14.60 -19.72
C LYS A 86 -2.88 -13.26 -20.47
N ASN A 87 -1.72 -12.90 -21.03
CA ASN A 87 -1.58 -11.69 -21.83
C ASN A 87 -2.16 -11.86 -23.25
N GLN A 88 -2.43 -10.75 -23.93
CA GLN A 88 -2.93 -10.75 -25.32
C GLN A 88 -2.04 -11.57 -26.28
N ASP A 89 -0.72 -11.57 -26.08
CA ASP A 89 0.25 -12.33 -26.89
C ASP A 89 0.06 -13.85 -26.83
N ALA A 90 -0.65 -14.34 -25.82
CA ALA A 90 -1.00 -15.76 -25.70
C ALA A 90 -2.11 -16.18 -26.66
N PHE A 91 -2.79 -15.24 -27.33
CA PHE A 91 -3.96 -15.49 -28.16
C PHE A 91 -3.65 -15.25 -29.65
N PRO A 92 -4.31 -15.99 -30.56
CA PRO A 92 -4.07 -15.87 -32.00
C PRO A 92 -4.66 -14.58 -32.61
N SER A 93 -5.63 -13.95 -31.94
CA SER A 93 -6.29 -12.73 -32.42
C SER A 93 -6.78 -11.87 -31.28
N LEU A 94 -6.93 -10.57 -31.55
CA LEU A 94 -7.55 -9.62 -30.61
C LEU A 94 -8.98 -10.05 -30.25
N ARG A 95 -9.73 -10.61 -31.22
CA ARG A 95 -11.08 -11.12 -30.98
C ARG A 95 -11.09 -12.23 -29.93
N ALA A 96 -10.21 -13.22 -30.07
CA ALA A 96 -10.11 -14.33 -29.12
C ALA A 96 -9.72 -13.86 -27.71
N TYR A 97 -8.85 -12.84 -27.61
CA TYR A 97 -8.51 -12.23 -26.33
C TYR A 97 -9.69 -11.50 -25.69
N ASN A 98 -10.45 -10.72 -26.46
CA ASN A 98 -11.64 -10.03 -25.97
C ASN A 98 -12.73 -11.01 -25.52
N ASP A 99 -12.96 -12.09 -26.28
CA ASP A 99 -13.90 -13.15 -25.89
C ASP A 99 -13.46 -13.86 -24.59
N TYR A 100 -12.15 -13.97 -24.34
CA TYR A 100 -11.60 -14.46 -23.07
C TYR A 100 -11.82 -13.49 -21.91
N LEU A 101 -11.60 -12.18 -22.11
CA LEU A 101 -11.88 -11.17 -21.09
C LEU A 101 -13.37 -11.14 -20.73
N GLU A 102 -14.26 -11.25 -21.71
CA GLU A 102 -15.71 -11.30 -21.49
C GLU A 102 -16.12 -12.51 -20.63
N LYS A 103 -15.51 -13.68 -20.88
CA LYS A 103 -15.70 -14.89 -20.06
C LYS A 103 -15.22 -14.67 -18.63
N LEU A 104 -14.09 -13.98 -18.43
CA LEU A 104 -13.61 -13.65 -17.09
C LEU A 104 -14.57 -12.70 -16.37
N GLU A 105 -15.10 -11.67 -17.05
CA GLU A 105 -16.08 -10.76 -16.46
C GLU A 105 -17.38 -11.48 -16.09
N THR A 106 -17.86 -12.40 -16.92
CA THR A 106 -19.02 -13.24 -16.61
C THR A 106 -18.80 -14.03 -15.32
N VAL A 107 -17.62 -14.66 -15.20
CA VAL A 107 -17.24 -15.43 -14.00
C VAL A 107 -17.14 -14.52 -12.77
N ILE A 108 -16.51 -13.35 -12.90
CA ILE A 108 -16.38 -12.38 -11.79
C ILE A 108 -17.77 -11.93 -11.34
N TYR A 109 -18.65 -11.59 -12.27
CA TYR A 109 -20.02 -11.15 -11.97
C TYR A 109 -20.82 -12.23 -11.26
N ASN A 110 -20.79 -13.47 -11.77
CA ASN A 110 -21.49 -14.60 -11.17
C ASN A 110 -21.00 -14.88 -9.74
N LEU A 111 -19.68 -14.92 -9.53
CA LEU A 111 -19.09 -15.15 -8.20
C LEU A 111 -19.40 -14.03 -7.22
N ALA A 112 -19.33 -12.78 -7.65
CA ALA A 112 -19.64 -11.63 -6.81
C ALA A 112 -21.11 -11.61 -6.33
N ASN A 113 -22.02 -12.04 -7.19
CA ASN A 113 -23.46 -12.07 -6.92
C ASN A 113 -23.97 -13.42 -6.41
N ASN A 114 -23.11 -14.43 -6.27
CA ASN A 114 -23.47 -15.81 -5.90
C ASN A 114 -24.49 -16.44 -6.85
N ILE A 115 -24.38 -16.14 -8.15
CA ILE A 115 -25.22 -16.71 -9.20
C ILE A 115 -24.52 -17.97 -9.72
N ASP A 116 -25.24 -19.09 -9.72
CA ASP A 116 -24.82 -20.39 -10.28
C ASP A 116 -23.33 -20.72 -10.05
N ILE A 117 -22.96 -20.87 -8.77
CA ILE A 117 -21.58 -21.07 -8.35
C ILE A 117 -20.99 -22.34 -8.96
N ASP A 118 -21.79 -23.39 -9.13
CA ASP A 118 -21.35 -24.68 -9.66
C ASP A 118 -21.05 -24.60 -11.16
N GLU A 119 -21.91 -23.96 -11.95
CA GLU A 119 -21.63 -23.72 -13.37
C GLU A 119 -20.41 -22.80 -13.55
N THR A 120 -20.31 -21.75 -12.73
CA THR A 120 -19.20 -20.80 -12.77
C THR A 120 -17.87 -21.46 -12.43
N ASN A 121 -17.85 -22.42 -11.48
CA ASN A 121 -16.67 -23.21 -11.17
C ASN A 121 -16.26 -24.14 -12.33
N LYS A 122 -17.22 -24.70 -13.08
CA LYS A 122 -16.90 -25.48 -14.29
C LYS A 122 -16.26 -24.60 -15.36
N LEU A 123 -16.81 -23.40 -15.59
CA LEU A 123 -16.22 -22.42 -16.52
C LEU A 123 -14.79 -22.02 -16.08
N LEU A 124 -14.55 -21.86 -14.78
CA LEU A 124 -13.22 -21.60 -14.24
C LEU A 124 -12.23 -22.74 -14.53
N ASP A 125 -12.66 -23.99 -14.37
CA ASP A 125 -11.84 -25.15 -14.69
C ASP A 125 -11.53 -25.24 -16.19
N GLU A 126 -12.49 -24.90 -17.05
CA GLU A 126 -12.27 -24.79 -18.50
C GLU A 126 -11.26 -23.70 -18.85
N LEU A 127 -11.38 -22.51 -18.25
CA LEU A 127 -10.45 -21.39 -18.46
C LEU A 127 -9.02 -21.72 -17.98
N ARG A 128 -8.90 -22.61 -16.99
CA ARG A 128 -7.63 -23.09 -16.45
C ARG A 128 -6.94 -24.08 -17.38
N ARG A 129 -7.70 -24.86 -18.17
CA ARG A 129 -7.10 -25.82 -19.11
C ARG A 129 -6.33 -25.06 -20.20
N PRO A 130 -5.13 -25.52 -20.57
CA PRO A 130 -4.45 -25.02 -21.76
C PRO A 130 -5.24 -25.50 -22.99
N THR A 131 -5.92 -24.58 -23.66
CA THR A 131 -6.46 -24.85 -25.00
C THR A 131 -5.31 -24.80 -25.99
N ALA A 132 -5.31 -25.69 -27.00
CA ALA A 132 -4.22 -25.82 -27.99
C ALA A 132 -3.83 -24.51 -28.71
N THR A 133 -4.71 -23.51 -28.72
CA THR A 133 -4.51 -22.19 -29.31
C THR A 133 -3.84 -21.16 -28.39
N ILE A 134 -3.78 -21.42 -27.08
CA ILE A 134 -3.26 -20.47 -26.09
C ILE A 134 -1.84 -20.88 -25.72
N LYS A 135 -0.86 -20.03 -26.05
CA LYS A 135 0.53 -20.25 -25.62
C LYS A 135 0.63 -20.03 -24.11
N GLU A 136 1.16 -21.00 -23.38
CA GLU A 136 1.43 -20.84 -21.95
C GLU A 136 2.57 -19.83 -21.76
N SER A 137 2.26 -18.55 -21.61
CA SER A 137 3.16 -17.64 -20.94
C SER A 137 3.05 -17.93 -19.45
N ILE A 138 3.88 -18.83 -18.93
CA ILE A 138 4.20 -18.87 -17.51
C ILE A 138 4.88 -17.53 -17.22
N SER A 139 4.09 -16.51 -16.84
CA SER A 139 4.65 -15.30 -16.29
C SER A 139 5.33 -15.73 -15.00
N GLU A 140 6.67 -15.74 -14.99
CA GLU A 140 7.44 -15.81 -13.76
C GLU A 140 6.79 -14.89 -12.74
N SER A 141 6.55 -15.41 -11.53
CA SER A 141 6.02 -14.64 -10.43
C SER A 141 6.75 -13.30 -10.37
N LYS A 142 6.05 -12.18 -10.63
CA LYS A 142 6.58 -10.81 -10.43
C LYS A 142 6.87 -10.51 -8.94
N HIS A 143 7.01 -11.53 -8.11
CA HIS A 143 7.56 -11.51 -6.76
C HIS A 143 9.09 -11.60 -6.72
N LYS A 144 9.78 -11.36 -7.84
CA LYS A 144 11.15 -10.84 -7.77
C LYS A 144 11.10 -9.33 -7.66
N VAL A 145 10.53 -8.83 -6.55
CA VAL A 145 10.95 -7.52 -6.05
C VAL A 145 12.42 -7.73 -5.77
N LYS A 146 13.30 -7.25 -6.65
CA LYS A 146 14.69 -7.05 -6.26
C LYS A 146 14.60 -6.15 -5.05
N GLU A 147 14.88 -6.67 -3.86
CA GLU A 147 15.23 -5.86 -2.70
C GLU A 147 16.48 -5.08 -3.08
N LEU A 148 16.32 -4.02 -3.87
CA LEU A 148 17.34 -3.00 -4.01
C LEU A 148 17.31 -2.27 -2.67
N PRO A 149 18.40 -2.26 -1.88
CA PRO A 149 18.45 -1.45 -0.69
C PRO A 149 18.14 -0.02 -1.12
N TYR A 150 17.13 0.60 -0.50
CA TYR A 150 16.79 1.99 -0.74
C TYR A 150 17.98 2.85 -0.29
N TYR A 151 18.84 3.23 -1.23
CA TYR A 151 19.89 4.19 -0.97
C TYR A 151 19.28 5.59 -1.05
N HIS A 152 19.24 6.28 0.09
CA HIS A 152 18.91 7.70 0.11
C HIS A 152 20.03 8.45 -0.63
N LYS A 153 19.78 8.87 -1.86
CA LYS A 153 20.70 9.76 -2.58
C LYS A 153 20.60 11.14 -1.95
N LEU A 154 21.60 11.55 -1.17
CA LEU A 154 21.68 12.91 -0.66
C LEU A 154 21.81 13.85 -1.87
N GLU A 155 20.80 14.69 -2.11
CA GLU A 155 20.90 15.76 -3.09
C GLU A 155 21.81 16.86 -2.53
N THR A 156 22.92 17.13 -3.20
CA THR A 156 23.79 18.26 -2.87
C THR A 156 23.20 19.52 -3.47
N VAL A 157 22.64 20.39 -2.63
CA VAL A 157 22.24 21.74 -3.05
C VAL A 157 23.51 22.56 -3.24
N ASN A 158 23.77 23.02 -4.47
CA ASN A 158 24.87 23.93 -4.75
C ASN A 158 24.45 25.34 -4.31
N ASN A 159 24.84 25.72 -3.09
CA ASN A 159 24.73 27.10 -2.66
C ASN A 159 25.86 27.85 -3.36
N GLU A 160 25.54 28.76 -4.31
CA GLU A 160 26.49 29.58 -5.09
C GLU A 160 27.31 30.57 -4.23
N GLY A 161 27.64 30.20 -3.00
CA GLY A 161 28.41 30.97 -2.06
C GLY A 161 29.92 30.84 -2.26
N PRO A 162 30.69 31.76 -1.67
CA PRO A 162 32.15 31.67 -1.62
C PRO A 162 32.60 30.33 -1.02
N LYS A 163 33.70 29.79 -1.55
CA LYS A 163 34.32 28.58 -0.99
C LYS A 163 34.62 28.79 0.49
N LEU A 164 34.26 27.80 1.31
CA LEU A 164 34.54 27.84 2.74
C LEU A 164 36.04 28.00 2.97
N PRO A 165 36.45 28.83 3.95
CA PRO A 165 37.85 28.90 4.34
C PRO A 165 38.31 27.54 4.88
N PRO A 166 39.59 27.16 4.66
CA PRO A 166 40.12 25.92 5.21
C PRO A 166 40.11 25.96 6.75
N PHE A 167 40.10 24.77 7.35
CA PHE A 167 40.17 24.63 8.81
C PHE A 167 41.40 25.32 9.39
N ASP A 168 41.19 26.08 10.46
CA ASP A 168 42.23 26.75 11.23
C ASP A 168 42.03 26.44 12.72
N GLU A 169 43.11 26.05 13.40
CA GLU A 169 43.09 25.73 14.83
C GLU A 169 42.59 26.90 15.70
N ARG A 170 42.69 28.13 15.20
CA ARG A 170 42.10 29.31 15.84
C ARG A 170 40.61 29.17 16.10
N TYR A 171 39.87 28.45 15.25
CA TYR A 171 38.43 28.23 15.43
C TYR A 171 38.12 27.33 16.63
N LEU A 172 39.03 26.45 17.06
CA LEU A 172 38.82 25.58 18.22
C LEU A 172 38.67 26.37 19.52
N LYS A 173 39.30 27.55 19.61
CA LYS A 173 39.19 28.46 20.77
C LYS A 173 37.77 29.02 20.93
N ALA A 174 36.98 29.05 19.86
CA ALA A 174 35.62 29.56 19.89
C ALA A 174 34.58 28.49 20.30
N ILE A 175 34.99 27.22 20.43
CA ILE A 175 34.08 26.12 20.78
C ILE A 175 34.18 25.78 22.26
N ARG A 176 33.01 25.60 22.90
CA ARG A 176 32.91 25.10 24.28
C ARG A 176 33.35 23.64 24.39
N SER A 177 33.63 23.19 25.61
CA SER A 177 33.81 21.77 25.90
C SER A 177 32.52 20.96 25.67
N PHE A 178 32.69 19.70 25.27
CA PHE A 178 31.58 18.80 24.95
C PHE A 178 31.34 17.79 26.08
N THR A 179 30.07 17.43 26.26
CA THR A 179 29.68 16.40 27.23
C THR A 179 29.89 14.99 26.66
N PRO A 180 30.10 13.96 27.49
CA PRO A 180 30.26 12.58 27.02
C PRO A 180 29.08 12.06 26.19
N ARG A 181 27.86 12.56 26.47
CA ARG A 181 26.64 12.20 25.73
C ARG A 181 26.63 12.74 24.30
N GLU A 182 27.16 13.93 24.10
CA GLU A 182 27.28 14.54 22.76
C GLU A 182 28.32 13.78 21.91
N VAL A 183 29.45 13.42 22.52
CA VAL A 183 30.51 12.64 21.86
C VAL A 183 30.00 11.25 21.47
N ALA A 184 29.24 10.58 22.36
CA ALA A 184 28.62 9.29 22.05
C ALA A 184 27.59 9.36 20.90
N GLY A 185 26.98 10.53 20.69
CA GLY A 185 26.11 10.81 19.54
C GLY A 185 26.85 11.14 18.24
N GLY A 186 28.19 11.03 18.24
CA GLY A 186 29.03 11.31 17.07
C GLY A 186 29.41 12.78 16.90
N PHE A 187 29.17 13.62 17.90
CA PHE A 187 29.53 15.05 17.84
C PHE A 187 31.04 15.23 18.01
N ASN A 188 31.66 16.01 17.12
CA ASN A 188 33.07 16.40 17.21
C ASN A 188 33.25 17.90 16.92
N ALA A 189 34.38 18.47 17.36
CA ALA A 189 34.69 19.90 17.16
C ALA A 189 34.72 20.30 15.68
N HIS A 190 35.15 19.38 14.82
CA HIS A 190 35.27 19.60 13.38
C HIS A 190 33.91 19.85 12.73
N ILE A 191 32.92 18.98 13.00
CA ILE A 191 31.54 19.11 12.51
C ILE A 191 30.91 20.41 13.01
N ALA A 192 31.20 20.81 14.26
CA ALA A 192 30.70 22.06 14.81
C ALA A 192 31.23 23.29 14.04
N ILE A 193 32.54 23.32 13.76
CA ILE A 193 33.17 24.40 12.97
C ILE A 193 32.66 24.39 11.54
N GLU A 194 32.62 23.22 10.88
CA GLU A 194 32.15 23.10 9.50
C GLU A 194 30.71 23.58 9.35
N ARG A 195 29.83 23.24 10.29
CA ARG A 195 28.45 23.74 10.30
C ARG A 195 28.39 25.25 10.50
N ALA A 196 29.13 25.78 11.47
CA ALA A 196 29.14 27.22 11.73
C ALA A 196 29.67 28.02 10.52
N LEU A 197 30.72 27.54 9.87
CA LEU A 197 31.27 28.14 8.65
C LEU A 197 30.28 27.98 7.48
N SER A 198 29.69 26.80 7.29
CA SER A 198 28.69 26.57 6.25
C SER A 198 27.50 27.53 6.40
N ASP A 199 26.93 27.64 7.60
CA ASP A 199 25.77 28.51 7.85
C ASP A 199 26.13 29.99 7.67
N ALA A 200 27.29 30.43 8.16
CA ALA A 200 27.74 31.81 8.00
C ALA A 200 27.95 32.19 6.52
N PHE A 201 28.54 31.30 5.72
CA PHE A 201 28.89 31.57 4.32
C PHE A 201 27.75 31.27 3.33
N THR A 202 26.74 30.49 3.73
CA THR A 202 25.51 30.28 2.96
C THR A 202 24.46 31.38 3.19
N CYS A 203 24.40 31.97 4.40
CA CYS A 203 23.42 33.01 4.75
C CYS A 203 23.79 34.44 4.28
N LEU A 204 24.98 34.66 3.74
CA LEU A 204 25.45 35.99 3.30
C LEU A 204 24.80 36.49 1.99
N PHE A 205 24.17 35.62 1.20
CA PHE A 205 23.48 36.00 -0.04
C PHE A 205 21.96 35.97 0.12
N SER A 206 21.40 37.06 0.65
CA SER A 206 19.98 37.36 0.44
C SER A 206 19.82 38.25 -0.80
N ARG A 207 19.17 37.70 -1.83
CA ARG A 207 18.51 38.41 -2.96
C ARG A 207 19.31 39.51 -3.69
N HIS A 208 20.01 39.11 -4.76
CA HIS A 208 19.95 39.88 -6.01
C HIS A 208 19.39 38.98 -7.11
N ILE A 209 18.06 39.03 -7.28
CA ILE A 209 17.37 38.49 -8.45
C ILE A 209 17.91 39.26 -9.66
N LYS A 210 18.82 38.66 -10.43
CA LYS A 210 19.01 39.10 -11.82
C LYS A 210 17.80 38.58 -12.59
N LYS A 211 16.96 39.51 -13.05
CA LYS A 211 15.93 39.23 -14.06
C LYS A 211 16.62 38.49 -15.21
N ILE A 212 16.15 37.28 -15.49
CA ILE A 212 16.52 36.55 -16.69
C ILE A 212 15.89 37.32 -17.85
N GLU A 213 16.69 38.04 -18.62
CA GLU A 213 16.27 38.51 -19.95
C GLU A 213 16.25 37.29 -20.86
N SER A 214 15.04 36.98 -21.33
CA SER A 214 14.78 36.00 -22.38
C SER A 214 15.28 36.52 -23.71
N HIS A 215 16.20 35.79 -24.33
CA HIS A 215 16.42 35.77 -25.77
C HIS A 215 16.48 34.33 -26.25
#